data_AF-A0A2K8KJE6-F1
#
_entry.id   AF-A0A2K8KJE6-F1
#
_cell.length_a   1.000
_cell.length_b   1.000
_cell.length_c   1.000
_cell.angle_alpha   90.00
_cell.angle_beta   90.00
_cell.angle_gamma   90.00
#
_symmetry.space_group_name_H-M   'P 1'
#
loop_
_entity.id
_entity.type
_entity.pdbx_description
1 polymer ?
#
loop_
_entity_poly.entity_id
_entity_poly.type
_entity_poly.pdbx_seq_one_letter_code
_entity_poly.pdbx_strand_id
1 'polypeptide(L)'
;MSASSDNHAQEHESYYVPAESRIPILMALSMFLTVFGGGTLINAASQKVDSNGEWIMFAGFLGLALVLYTWFSTVIRENQAGLNGHQLKKSYVWGMGWFIFSEVMFFLAFFGGLFYIRHWVGPWLGGEGDKGVTNYLYEGFSYSWPMLSNPDNVQFPGAEAVIDPWHLPLLNTVLLITSSVTLSFAHHALRKQQRRPLNIWLGLTVLLGVVFLYFQVTEYAEAYNELGLTLKSGIYGSTFFMLTGFHGAHVTIGTFMLMVQLGRSLKGHFTPEDHFGFEASAWYWHFVDVVWVCLFIFVYIV
;
A
#
# COMPACT_ATOMS: atom_id res chain seq x y z
N MET A 1 31.52 -22.62 -52.44
CA MET A 1 31.20 -21.86 -51.22
C MET A 1 29.73 -22.08 -50.93
N SER A 2 29.41 -23.07 -50.10
CA SER A 2 28.05 -23.34 -49.62
C SER A 2 27.88 -22.53 -48.33
N ALA A 3 27.02 -21.53 -48.35
CA ALA A 3 26.60 -20.82 -47.15
C ALA A 3 25.52 -21.69 -46.48
N SER A 4 25.87 -22.36 -45.38
CA SER A 4 24.89 -22.92 -44.46
C SER A 4 24.17 -21.75 -43.78
N SER A 5 22.91 -21.55 -44.14
CA SER A 5 22.02 -20.70 -43.38
C SER A 5 21.75 -21.38 -42.04
N ASP A 6 22.43 -20.94 -40.99
CA ASP A 6 22.05 -21.22 -39.59
C ASP A 6 20.72 -20.53 -39.32
N ASN A 7 19.64 -21.23 -39.67
CA ASN A 7 18.28 -20.81 -39.36
C ASN A 7 18.01 -21.24 -37.91
N HIS A 8 18.50 -20.44 -36.95
CA HIS A 8 18.08 -20.53 -35.56
C HIS A 8 16.62 -20.09 -35.47
N ALA A 9 15.69 -20.99 -35.79
CA ALA A 9 14.31 -20.87 -35.35
C ALA A 9 14.35 -20.80 -33.82
N GLN A 10 14.00 -19.65 -33.25
CA GLN A 10 13.80 -19.53 -31.81
C GLN A 10 12.69 -20.52 -31.42
N GLU A 11 13.06 -21.65 -30.83
CA GLU A 11 12.08 -22.53 -30.18
C GLU A 11 11.36 -21.72 -29.10
N HIS A 12 10.09 -21.43 -29.33
CA HIS A 12 9.25 -20.79 -28.33
C HIS A 12 9.06 -21.76 -27.16
N GLU A 13 9.61 -21.40 -26.00
CA GLU A 13 9.42 -22.13 -24.76
C GLU A 13 7.93 -22.22 -24.42
N SER A 14 7.45 -23.40 -24.05
CA SER A 14 6.04 -23.60 -23.68
C SER A 14 5.74 -22.87 -22.37
N TYR A 15 4.70 -22.02 -22.37
CA TYR A 15 4.27 -21.30 -21.18
C TYR A 15 3.66 -22.30 -20.17
N TYR A 16 4.25 -22.40 -18.98
CA TYR A 16 3.69 -23.27 -17.94
C TYR A 16 2.31 -22.76 -17.49
N VAL A 17 1.31 -23.62 -17.60
CA VAL A 17 -0.06 -23.39 -17.11
C VAL A 17 -0.45 -24.57 -16.23
N PRO A 18 -0.84 -24.35 -14.95
CA PRO A 18 -1.33 -25.41 -14.10
C PRO A 18 -2.58 -26.09 -14.69
N ALA A 19 -2.67 -27.42 -14.60
CA ALA A 19 -3.74 -28.18 -15.24
C ALA A 19 -5.14 -27.84 -14.73
N GLU A 20 -5.31 -27.62 -13.42
CA GLU A 20 -6.55 -27.16 -12.80
C GLU A 20 -6.26 -26.37 -11.52
N SER A 21 -7.02 -25.30 -11.25
CA SER A 21 -6.91 -24.55 -9.99
C SER A 21 -8.26 -24.05 -9.50
N ARG A 22 -8.62 -24.44 -8.27
CA ARG A 22 -9.83 -23.96 -7.56
C ARG A 22 -9.61 -22.61 -6.86
N ILE A 23 -8.36 -22.13 -6.83
CA ILE A 23 -7.95 -20.92 -6.12
C ILE A 23 -8.75 -19.69 -6.55
N PRO A 24 -8.99 -19.41 -7.85
CA PRO A 24 -9.71 -18.21 -8.27
C PRO A 24 -11.16 -18.18 -7.77
N ILE A 25 -11.86 -19.32 -7.79
CA ILE A 25 -13.25 -19.42 -7.32
C ILE A 25 -13.32 -19.20 -5.80
N LEU A 26 -12.40 -19.84 -5.06
CA LEU A 26 -12.33 -19.67 -3.60
C LEU A 26 -11.94 -18.24 -3.20
N MET A 27 -11.07 -17.59 -3.97
CA MET A 27 -10.72 -16.19 -3.79
C MET A 27 -11.94 -15.29 -4.00
N ALA A 28 -12.66 -15.47 -5.10
CA ALA A 28 -13.86 -14.69 -5.40
C ALA A 28 -14.93 -14.85 -4.31
N LEU A 29 -15.17 -16.07 -3.83
CA LEU A 29 -16.09 -16.32 -2.72
C LEU A 29 -15.63 -15.64 -1.42
N SER A 30 -14.34 -15.73 -1.09
CA SER A 30 -13.78 -15.11 0.13
C SER A 30 -13.88 -13.58 0.08
N MET A 31 -13.58 -12.97 -1.08
CA MET A 31 -13.75 -11.54 -1.32
C MET A 31 -15.22 -11.13 -1.21
N PHE A 32 -16.14 -11.91 -1.81
CA PHE A 32 -17.57 -11.67 -1.70
C PHE A 32 -18.02 -11.67 -0.24
N LEU A 33 -17.67 -12.69 0.55
CA LEU A 33 -18.04 -12.75 1.97
C LEU A 33 -17.46 -11.58 2.77
N THR A 34 -16.23 -11.17 2.47
CA THR A 34 -15.59 -10.02 3.13
C THR A 34 -16.39 -8.73 2.87
N VAL A 35 -16.67 -8.42 1.61
CA VAL A 35 -17.40 -7.19 1.23
C VAL A 35 -18.86 -7.25 1.65
N PHE A 36 -19.51 -8.40 1.49
CA PHE A 36 -20.91 -8.60 1.90
C PHE A 36 -21.07 -8.50 3.41
N GLY A 37 -20.17 -9.11 4.20
CA GLY A 37 -20.16 -8.99 5.65
C GLY A 37 -19.93 -7.55 6.11
N GLY A 38 -18.96 -6.85 5.51
CA GLY A 38 -18.70 -5.43 5.80
C GLY A 38 -19.88 -4.52 5.44
N GLY A 39 -20.50 -4.72 4.28
CA GLY A 39 -21.71 -3.99 3.88
C GLY A 39 -22.89 -4.24 4.83
N THR A 40 -23.06 -5.49 5.27
CA THR A 40 -24.07 -5.85 6.28
C THR A 40 -23.81 -5.13 7.60
N LEU A 41 -22.55 -5.08 8.06
CA LEU A 41 -22.15 -4.38 9.29
C LEU A 41 -22.45 -2.88 9.21
N ILE A 42 -22.11 -2.22 8.10
CA ILE A 42 -22.36 -0.79 7.91
C ILE A 42 -23.87 -0.49 7.90
N ASN A 43 -24.67 -1.30 7.20
CA ASN A 43 -26.12 -1.14 7.14
C ASN A 43 -26.76 -1.34 8.51
N ALA A 44 -26.35 -2.39 9.23
CA ALA A 44 -26.82 -2.70 10.57
C ALA A 44 -26.47 -1.58 11.57
N ALA A 45 -25.23 -1.07 11.53
CA ALA A 45 -24.80 0.06 12.34
C ALA A 45 -25.61 1.33 12.05
N SER A 46 -25.92 1.60 10.78
CA SER A 46 -26.76 2.74 10.39
C SER A 46 -28.19 2.63 10.90
N GLN A 47 -28.74 1.41 10.95
CA GLN A 47 -30.11 1.15 11.41
C GLN A 47 -30.19 0.88 12.92
N LYS A 48 -29.04 0.77 13.61
CA LYS A 48 -28.92 0.36 15.01
C LYS A 48 -29.61 -0.99 15.30
N VAL A 49 -29.43 -1.94 14.38
CA VAL A 49 -29.96 -3.31 14.49
C VAL A 49 -28.79 -4.29 14.59
N ASP A 50 -28.97 -5.39 15.32
CA ASP A 50 -27.97 -6.46 15.39
C ASP A 50 -27.84 -7.20 14.05
N SER A 51 -26.62 -7.63 13.71
CA SER A 51 -26.38 -8.43 12.51
C SER A 51 -25.23 -9.40 12.69
N ASN A 52 -25.23 -10.45 11.88
CA ASN A 52 -24.09 -11.39 11.80
C ASN A 52 -22.99 -10.90 10.84
N GLY A 53 -23.00 -9.61 10.46
CA GLY A 53 -22.07 -9.06 9.45
C GLY A 53 -20.61 -9.23 9.84
N GLU A 54 -20.28 -9.07 11.13
CA GLU A 54 -18.93 -9.26 11.68
C GLU A 54 -18.39 -10.67 11.46
N TRP A 55 -19.21 -11.70 11.72
CA TRP A 55 -18.82 -13.10 11.56
C TRP A 55 -18.68 -13.50 10.11
N ILE A 56 -19.56 -13.00 9.24
CA ILE A 56 -19.48 -13.21 7.80
C ILE A 56 -18.20 -12.57 7.24
N MET A 57 -17.91 -11.33 7.65
CA MET A 57 -16.70 -10.61 7.25
C MET A 57 -15.43 -11.32 7.75
N PHE A 58 -15.42 -11.77 9.00
CA PHE A 58 -14.30 -12.53 9.57
C PHE A 58 -14.06 -13.84 8.81
N ALA A 59 -15.13 -14.60 8.50
CA ALA A 59 -15.03 -15.80 7.69
C ALA A 59 -14.47 -15.50 6.28
N GLY A 60 -14.87 -14.37 5.68
CA GLY A 60 -14.32 -13.86 4.42
C GLY A 60 -12.83 -13.58 4.49
N PHE A 61 -12.37 -12.83 5.51
CA PHE A 61 -10.94 -12.54 5.71
C PHE A 61 -10.12 -13.80 5.97
N LEU A 62 -10.61 -14.72 6.81
CA LEU A 62 -9.95 -15.99 7.06
C LEU A 62 -9.83 -16.82 5.77
N GLY A 63 -10.91 -16.92 5.00
CA GLY A 63 -10.91 -17.57 3.69
C GLY A 63 -9.88 -16.95 2.74
N LEU A 64 -9.85 -15.62 2.66
CA LEU A 64 -8.91 -14.89 1.80
C LEU A 64 -7.46 -15.16 2.22
N ALA A 65 -7.15 -15.12 3.52
CA ALA A 65 -5.82 -15.41 4.04
C ALA A 65 -5.37 -16.84 3.70
N LEU A 66 -6.24 -17.84 3.86
CA LEU A 66 -5.95 -19.24 3.52
C LEU A 66 -5.72 -19.44 2.02
N VAL A 67 -6.53 -18.77 1.18
CA VAL A 67 -6.41 -18.84 -0.28
C VAL A 67 -5.09 -18.19 -0.74
N LEU A 68 -4.77 -17.00 -0.23
CA LEU A 68 -3.50 -16.31 -0.54
C LEU A 68 -2.29 -17.13 -0.08
N TYR A 69 -2.32 -17.69 1.13
CA TYR A 69 -1.26 -18.57 1.62
C TYR A 69 -1.06 -19.78 0.70
N THR A 70 -2.16 -20.43 0.32
CA THR A 70 -2.12 -21.61 -0.57
C THR A 70 -1.59 -21.25 -1.95
N TRP A 71 -2.04 -20.12 -2.50
CA TRP A 71 -1.63 -19.65 -3.81
C TRP A 71 -0.14 -19.30 -3.84
N PHE A 72 0.32 -18.42 -2.94
CA PHE A 72 1.73 -18.03 -2.91
C PHE A 72 2.66 -19.20 -2.58
N SER A 73 2.24 -20.11 -1.69
CA SER A 73 3.00 -21.34 -1.42
C SER A 73 3.13 -22.22 -2.66
N THR A 74 2.07 -22.29 -3.47
CA THR A 74 2.08 -23.05 -4.74
C THR A 74 3.05 -22.44 -5.73
N VAL A 75 2.98 -21.13 -5.95
CA VAL A 75 3.89 -20.40 -6.85
C VAL A 75 5.36 -20.56 -6.42
N ILE A 76 5.63 -20.52 -5.11
CA ILE A 76 6.99 -20.76 -4.59
C ILE A 76 7.45 -22.20 -4.90
N ARG A 77 6.60 -23.21 -4.69
CA ARG A 77 6.95 -24.62 -4.99
C ARG A 77 7.18 -24.85 -6.48
N GLU A 78 6.32 -24.29 -7.34
CA GLU A 78 6.45 -24.39 -8.80
C GLU A 78 7.75 -23.74 -9.29
N ASN A 79 8.11 -22.59 -8.73
CA ASN A 79 9.38 -21.94 -9.00
C ASN A 79 10.58 -22.81 -8.58
N GLN A 80 10.56 -23.38 -7.37
CA GLN A 80 11.64 -24.26 -6.89
C GLN A 80 11.72 -25.58 -7.67
N ALA A 81 10.60 -26.05 -8.23
CA ALA A 81 10.55 -27.21 -9.12
C ALA A 81 11.07 -26.90 -10.54
N GLY A 82 11.47 -25.66 -10.82
CA GLY A 82 12.01 -25.26 -12.13
C GLY A 82 10.96 -25.16 -13.23
N LEU A 83 9.67 -25.10 -12.89
CA LEU A 83 8.57 -25.03 -13.87
C LEU A 83 8.47 -23.64 -14.53
N ASN A 84 9.15 -22.64 -13.97
CA ASN A 84 9.14 -21.27 -14.47
C ASN A 84 10.18 -21.06 -15.55
N GLY A 85 9.76 -21.19 -16.82
CA GLY A 85 10.57 -20.86 -17.99
C GLY A 85 10.98 -19.37 -18.05
N HIS A 86 11.93 -19.06 -18.93
CA HIS A 86 12.43 -17.69 -19.12
C HIS A 86 11.33 -16.74 -19.61
N GLN A 87 10.46 -17.21 -20.51
CA GLN A 87 9.31 -16.42 -20.97
C GLN A 87 8.36 -16.05 -19.83
N LEU A 88 8.04 -17.02 -18.95
CA LEU A 88 7.16 -16.82 -17.80
C LEU A 88 7.78 -15.84 -16.77
N LYS A 89 9.09 -15.96 -16.49
CA LYS A 89 9.80 -15.02 -15.61
C LYS A 89 9.72 -13.59 -16.12
N LYS A 90 9.85 -13.38 -17.44
CA LYS A 90 9.67 -12.05 -18.05
C LYS A 90 8.24 -11.52 -17.88
N SER A 91 7.23 -12.38 -18.03
CA SER A 91 5.83 -12.00 -17.77
C SER A 91 5.61 -11.58 -16.33
N TYR A 92 6.24 -12.23 -15.34
CA TYR A 92 6.12 -11.80 -13.95
C TYR A 92 6.69 -10.40 -13.70
N VAL A 93 7.82 -10.06 -14.33
CA VAL A 93 8.40 -8.70 -14.25
C VAL A 93 7.41 -7.65 -14.77
N TRP A 94 6.83 -7.87 -15.94
CA TRP A 94 5.82 -6.96 -16.50
C TRP A 94 4.56 -6.92 -15.65
N GLY A 95 4.10 -8.06 -15.13
CA GLY A 95 2.96 -8.14 -14.23
C GLY A 95 3.16 -7.29 -12.98
N MET A 96 4.33 -7.39 -12.34
CA MET A 96 4.68 -6.57 -11.19
C MET A 96 4.80 -5.08 -11.55
N GLY A 97 5.38 -4.76 -12.71
CA GLY A 97 5.47 -3.38 -13.19
C GLY A 97 4.11 -2.73 -13.40
N TRP A 98 3.17 -3.44 -14.03
CA TRP A 98 1.80 -2.96 -14.23
C TRP A 98 1.01 -2.87 -12.92
N PHE A 99 1.22 -3.81 -11.99
CA PHE A 99 0.65 -3.75 -10.66
C PHE A 99 1.13 -2.50 -9.90
N ILE A 100 2.45 -2.23 -9.84
CA ILE A 100 2.96 -1.00 -9.20
C ILE A 100 2.42 0.24 -9.89
N PHE A 101 2.34 0.24 -11.23
CA PHE A 101 1.76 1.36 -11.97
C PHE A 101 0.30 1.62 -11.58
N SER A 102 -0.53 0.58 -11.42
CA SER A 102 -1.90 0.78 -10.95
C SER A 102 -1.97 1.31 -9.51
N GLU A 103 -1.05 0.89 -8.62
CA GLU A 103 -0.97 1.46 -7.27
C GLU A 103 -0.55 2.93 -7.28
N VAL A 104 0.37 3.34 -8.17
CA VAL A 104 0.71 4.76 -8.36
C VAL A 104 -0.51 5.55 -8.82
N MET A 105 -1.27 5.04 -9.79
CA MET A 105 -2.51 5.69 -10.26
C MET A 105 -3.57 5.78 -9.17
N PHE A 106 -3.67 4.76 -8.31
CA PHE A 106 -4.54 4.77 -7.14
C PHE A 106 -4.18 5.93 -6.20
N PHE A 107 -2.92 6.08 -5.81
CA PHE A 107 -2.49 7.21 -4.95
C PHE A 107 -2.65 8.57 -5.65
N LEU A 108 -2.39 8.66 -6.96
CA LEU A 108 -2.62 9.88 -7.72
C LEU A 108 -4.06 10.35 -7.66
N ALA A 109 -5.05 9.46 -7.55
CA ALA A 109 -6.44 9.85 -7.35
C ALA A 109 -6.65 10.56 -6.01
N PHE A 110 -6.02 10.09 -4.92
CA PHE A 110 -6.10 10.74 -3.61
C PHE A 110 -5.34 12.06 -3.55
N PHE A 111 -4.11 12.11 -4.09
CA PHE A 111 -3.36 13.37 -4.19
C PHE A 111 -4.07 14.37 -5.10
N GLY A 112 -4.66 13.91 -6.21
CA GLY A 112 -5.51 14.72 -7.08
C GLY A 112 -6.74 15.25 -6.35
N GLY A 113 -7.38 14.43 -5.52
CA GLY A 113 -8.47 14.85 -4.64
C GLY A 113 -8.04 15.94 -3.65
N LEU A 114 -6.91 15.74 -2.97
CA LEU A 114 -6.32 16.73 -2.06
C LEU A 114 -6.01 18.05 -2.78
N PHE A 115 -5.37 17.97 -3.95
CA PHE A 115 -5.07 19.12 -4.78
C PHE A 115 -6.34 19.88 -5.18
N TYR A 116 -7.36 19.16 -5.67
CA TYR A 116 -8.65 19.70 -6.08
C TYR A 116 -9.35 20.44 -4.93
N ILE A 117 -9.32 19.84 -3.74
CA ILE A 117 -9.91 20.44 -2.53
C ILE A 117 -9.16 21.72 -2.16
N ARG A 118 -7.82 21.68 -2.13
CA ARG A 118 -7.01 22.80 -1.65
C ARG A 118 -7.01 24.00 -2.57
N HIS A 119 -6.92 23.77 -3.87
CA HIS A 119 -6.68 24.84 -4.84
C HIS A 119 -7.96 25.37 -5.47
N TRP A 120 -9.05 24.59 -5.46
CA TRP A 120 -10.30 24.99 -6.12
C TRP A 120 -11.49 24.98 -5.16
N VAL A 121 -11.85 23.83 -4.56
CA VAL A 121 -13.08 23.74 -3.75
C VAL A 121 -13.04 24.65 -2.53
N GLY A 122 -11.94 24.63 -1.78
CA GLY A 122 -11.74 25.48 -0.61
C GLY A 122 -11.87 26.96 -0.93
N PRO A 123 -11.07 27.52 -1.87
CA PRO A 123 -11.18 28.91 -2.29
C PRO A 123 -12.58 29.29 -2.81
N TRP A 124 -13.24 28.42 -3.58
CA TRP A 124 -14.60 28.66 -4.04
C TRP A 124 -15.60 28.81 -2.89
N LEU A 125 -15.52 27.91 -1.89
CA LEU A 125 -16.34 28.01 -0.68
C LEU A 125 -16.02 29.27 0.12
N GLY A 126 -14.76 29.72 0.11
CA GLY A 126 -14.30 30.97 0.72
C GLY A 126 -14.67 32.24 -0.06
N GLY A 127 -15.33 32.13 -1.20
CA GLY A 127 -15.80 33.29 -1.99
C GLY A 127 -14.88 33.68 -3.15
N GLU A 128 -13.79 32.95 -3.40
CA GLU A 128 -12.83 33.26 -4.45
C GLU A 128 -13.16 32.59 -5.78
N GLY A 129 -12.79 33.23 -6.89
CA GLY A 129 -12.84 32.66 -8.24
C GLY A 129 -14.25 32.41 -8.80
N ASP A 130 -14.31 31.62 -9.88
CA ASP A 130 -15.51 31.45 -10.71
C ASP A 130 -16.72 30.85 -9.99
N LYS A 131 -16.49 30.11 -8.89
CA LYS A 131 -17.56 29.53 -8.06
C LYS A 131 -17.62 30.18 -6.66
N GLY A 132 -17.06 31.37 -6.49
CA GLY A 132 -17.12 32.13 -5.24
C GLY A 132 -18.55 32.43 -4.75
N VAL A 133 -19.53 32.41 -5.66
CA VAL A 133 -20.97 32.47 -5.32
C VAL A 133 -21.40 31.39 -4.32
N THR A 134 -20.66 30.28 -4.20
CA THR A 134 -20.97 29.23 -3.21
C THR A 134 -20.77 29.68 -1.76
N ASN A 135 -20.04 30.77 -1.50
CA ASN A 135 -19.89 31.34 -0.16
C ASN A 135 -21.23 31.81 0.44
N TYR A 136 -22.24 32.14 -0.38
CA TYR A 136 -23.59 32.46 0.12
C TYR A 136 -24.25 31.29 0.86
N LEU A 137 -23.79 30.06 0.67
CA LEU A 137 -24.27 28.89 1.44
C LEU A 137 -23.74 28.88 2.88
N TYR A 138 -22.60 29.55 3.12
CA TYR A 138 -21.86 29.53 4.38
C TYR A 138 -21.31 30.93 4.68
N GLU A 139 -22.23 31.86 4.95
CA GLU A 139 -21.87 33.26 5.20
C GLU A 139 -20.87 33.38 6.36
N GLY A 140 -19.77 34.10 6.13
CA GLY A 140 -18.70 34.29 7.11
C GLY A 140 -17.64 33.19 7.14
N PHE A 141 -17.77 32.14 6.32
CA PHE A 141 -16.69 31.17 6.14
C PHE A 141 -15.52 31.79 5.37
N SER A 142 -14.31 31.70 5.93
CA SER A 142 -13.06 32.06 5.29
C SER A 142 -12.19 30.83 5.10
N TYR A 143 -11.73 30.60 3.88
CA TYR A 143 -10.90 29.43 3.58
C TYR A 143 -9.45 29.62 4.07
N SER A 144 -8.93 28.58 4.71
CA SER A 144 -7.50 28.41 5.01
C SER A 144 -7.17 26.92 4.99
N TRP A 145 -5.90 26.57 4.78
CA TRP A 145 -5.45 25.20 4.88
C TRP A 145 -4.28 25.08 5.87
N PRO A 146 -4.30 24.09 6.77
CA PRO A 146 -5.35 23.09 7.03
C PRO A 146 -6.68 23.67 7.53
N MET A 147 -7.81 23.02 7.21
CA MET A 147 -9.12 23.47 7.68
C MET A 147 -9.40 23.00 9.11
N LEU A 148 -9.06 23.86 10.08
CA LEU A 148 -9.41 23.69 11.50
C LEU A 148 -10.80 24.22 11.83
N SER A 149 -11.35 25.07 10.96
CA SER A 149 -12.73 25.55 11.04
C SER A 149 -13.44 25.17 9.74
N ASN A 150 -14.46 24.33 9.84
CA ASN A 150 -15.30 23.94 8.71
C ASN A 150 -16.46 24.92 8.50
N PRO A 151 -17.10 24.93 7.31
CA PRO A 151 -18.28 25.78 7.05
C PRO A 151 -19.44 25.56 8.04
N ASP A 152 -19.60 24.33 8.56
CA ASP A 152 -20.47 24.02 9.68
C ASP A 152 -19.70 23.15 10.70
N ASN A 153 -19.10 23.81 11.70
CA ASN A 153 -18.37 23.10 12.77
C ASN A 153 -19.26 22.38 13.77
N VAL A 154 -20.58 22.67 13.80
CA VAL A 154 -21.51 21.97 14.70
C VAL A 154 -21.77 20.57 14.17
N GLN A 155 -21.97 20.44 12.85
CA GLN A 155 -22.17 19.16 12.20
C GLN A 155 -20.84 18.45 11.88
N PHE A 156 -19.82 19.20 11.47
CA PHE A 156 -18.51 18.69 11.07
C PHE A 156 -17.41 19.38 11.89
N PRO A 157 -17.12 18.89 13.10
CA PRO A 157 -16.10 19.50 13.95
C PRO A 157 -14.76 19.57 13.20
N GLY A 158 -14.03 20.66 13.35
CA GLY A 158 -12.65 20.73 12.89
C GLY A 158 -11.68 20.02 13.82
N ALA A 159 -10.44 19.83 13.37
CA ALA A 159 -9.36 19.44 14.28
C ALA A 159 -8.97 20.63 15.16
N GLU A 160 -8.52 20.36 16.38
CA GLU A 160 -8.06 21.39 17.33
C GLU A 160 -6.66 21.89 16.94
N ALA A 161 -5.82 20.99 16.42
CA ALA A 161 -4.48 21.29 15.98
C ALA A 161 -4.04 20.34 14.85
N VAL A 162 -2.86 20.63 14.28
CA VAL A 162 -2.24 19.85 13.22
C VAL A 162 -1.08 19.04 13.81
N ILE A 163 -0.73 17.93 13.17
CA ILE A 163 0.44 17.14 13.54
C ILE A 163 1.71 17.92 13.18
N ASP A 164 2.65 17.98 14.13
CA ASP A 164 3.94 18.64 13.86
C ASP A 164 4.81 17.77 12.92
N PRO A 165 5.13 18.25 11.70
CA PRO A 165 5.94 17.50 10.75
C PRO A 165 7.34 17.13 11.26
N TRP A 166 7.91 17.89 12.20
CA TRP A 166 9.32 17.76 12.59
C TRP A 166 9.59 16.75 13.69
N HIS A 167 8.54 16.11 14.22
CA HIS A 167 8.63 15.08 15.26
C HIS A 167 8.44 13.67 14.66
N LEU A 168 7.29 13.02 14.93
CA LEU A 168 7.02 11.66 14.46
C LEU A 168 7.05 11.52 12.93
N PRO A 169 6.47 12.42 12.12
CA PRO A 169 6.51 12.31 10.66
C PRO A 169 7.94 12.33 10.09
N LEU A 170 8.81 13.19 10.61
CA LEU A 170 10.21 13.25 10.20
C LEU A 170 10.96 11.97 10.62
N LEU A 171 10.74 11.48 11.84
CA LEU A 171 11.33 10.23 12.30
C LEU A 171 10.92 9.06 11.38
N ASN A 172 9.63 8.97 11.05
CA ASN A 172 9.10 7.97 10.13
C ASN A 172 9.69 8.09 8.72
N THR A 173 9.94 9.31 8.24
CA THR A 173 10.66 9.55 6.99
C THR A 173 12.09 9.00 7.04
N VAL A 174 12.82 9.26 8.12
CA VAL A 174 14.18 8.72 8.29
C VAL A 174 14.16 7.19 8.35
N LEU A 175 13.18 6.60 9.05
CA LEU A 175 13.04 5.14 9.17
C LEU A 175 12.82 4.48 7.80
N LEU A 176 11.88 4.98 6.98
CA LEU A 176 11.59 4.40 5.68
C LEU A 176 12.74 4.57 4.68
N ILE A 177 13.31 5.76 4.57
CA ILE A 177 14.45 6.00 3.67
C ILE A 177 15.64 5.11 4.08
N THR A 178 15.92 5.00 5.39
CA THR A 178 16.97 4.10 5.90
C THR A 178 16.66 2.65 5.55
N SER A 179 15.40 2.22 5.67
CA SER A 179 14.98 0.86 5.32
C SER A 179 15.19 0.54 3.83
N SER A 180 14.98 1.50 2.93
CA SER A 180 15.29 1.37 1.50
C SER A 180 16.78 1.19 1.24
N VAL A 181 17.64 1.91 1.97
CA VAL A 181 19.10 1.75 1.87
C VAL A 181 19.52 0.36 2.37
N THR A 182 18.98 -0.09 3.51
CA THR A 182 19.29 -1.43 4.03
C THR A 182 18.81 -2.54 3.09
N LEU A 183 17.66 -2.37 2.45
CA LEU A 183 17.15 -3.31 1.45
C LEU A 183 18.06 -3.37 0.21
N SER A 184 18.58 -2.23 -0.22
CA SER A 184 19.54 -2.15 -1.34
C SER A 184 20.82 -2.91 -1.02
N PHE A 185 21.33 -2.83 0.22
CA PHE A 185 22.48 -3.62 0.66
C PHE A 185 22.15 -5.12 0.76
N ALA A 186 20.94 -5.48 1.19
CA ALA A 186 20.48 -6.86 1.15
C ALA A 186 20.48 -7.42 -0.27
N HIS A 187 19.97 -6.64 -1.24
CA HIS A 187 19.96 -7.04 -2.65
C HIS A 187 21.38 -7.22 -3.20
N HIS A 188 22.31 -6.30 -2.91
CA HIS A 188 23.70 -6.44 -3.32
C HIS A 188 24.37 -7.69 -2.73
N ALA A 189 24.10 -7.99 -1.46
CA ALA A 189 24.57 -9.21 -0.81
C ALA A 189 23.99 -10.48 -1.47
N LEU A 190 22.72 -10.46 -1.87
CA LEU A 190 22.07 -11.56 -2.60
C LEU A 190 22.81 -11.84 -3.92
N ARG A 191 23.06 -10.80 -4.72
CA ARG A 191 23.76 -10.93 -6.00
C ARG A 191 25.19 -11.44 -5.86
N LYS A 192 25.85 -11.14 -4.73
CA LYS A 192 27.18 -11.67 -4.36
C LYS A 192 27.15 -13.05 -3.71
N GLN A 193 25.99 -13.71 -3.63
CA GLN A 193 25.78 -14.99 -2.91
C GLN A 193 26.16 -14.95 -1.42
N GLN A 194 26.12 -13.77 -0.79
CA GLN A 194 26.48 -13.60 0.61
C GLN A 194 25.25 -13.73 1.52
N ARG A 195 24.94 -14.97 1.94
CA ARG A 195 23.72 -15.29 2.72
C ARG A 195 23.63 -14.57 4.06
N ARG A 196 24.72 -14.50 4.82
CA ARG A 196 24.70 -13.88 6.16
C ARG A 196 24.44 -12.37 6.08
N PRO A 197 25.17 -11.59 5.27
CA PRO A 197 24.84 -10.17 5.06
C PRO A 197 23.43 -9.96 4.51
N LEU A 198 22.98 -10.76 3.54
CA LEU A 198 21.61 -10.70 3.00
C LEU A 198 20.56 -10.78 4.13
N ASN A 199 20.64 -11.81 4.97
CA ASN A 199 19.65 -12.01 6.04
C ASN A 199 19.70 -10.92 7.11
N ILE A 200 20.89 -10.39 7.43
CA ILE A 200 21.04 -9.30 8.41
C ILE A 200 20.40 -8.01 7.88
N TRP A 201 20.77 -7.59 6.66
CA TRP A 201 20.25 -6.35 6.07
C TRP A 201 18.75 -6.42 5.78
N LEU A 202 18.26 -7.56 5.31
CA LEU A 202 16.83 -7.78 5.10
C LEU A 202 16.07 -7.82 6.43
N GLY A 203 16.62 -8.45 7.47
CA GLY A 203 16.05 -8.45 8.81
C GLY A 203 15.96 -7.05 9.41
N LEU A 204 17.00 -6.22 9.22
CA LEU A 204 17.00 -4.81 9.61
C LEU A 204 15.92 -4.02 8.86
N THR A 205 15.75 -4.26 7.56
CA THR A 205 14.70 -3.62 6.75
C THR A 205 13.31 -3.94 7.31
N VAL A 206 13.02 -5.21 7.61
CA VAL A 206 11.74 -5.64 8.20
C VAL A 206 11.54 -4.99 9.57
N LEU A 207 12.58 -4.94 10.42
CA LEU A 207 12.51 -4.29 11.72
C LEU A 207 12.16 -2.80 11.59
N LEU A 208 12.83 -2.08 10.69
CA LEU A 208 12.55 -0.66 10.45
C LEU A 208 11.12 -0.44 9.96
N GLY A 209 10.60 -1.31 9.09
CA GLY A 209 9.19 -1.28 8.65
C GLY A 209 8.21 -1.50 9.80
N VAL A 210 8.48 -2.44 10.71
CA VAL A 210 7.66 -2.65 11.91
C VAL A 210 7.71 -1.46 12.85
N VAL A 211 8.89 -0.86 13.05
CA VAL A 211 9.06 0.33 13.89
C VAL A 211 8.33 1.53 13.31
N PHE A 212 8.37 1.73 11.98
CA PHE A 212 7.55 2.74 11.29
C PHE A 212 6.06 2.53 11.59
N LEU A 213 5.55 1.29 11.45
CA LEU A 213 4.12 1.01 11.70
C LEU A 213 3.72 1.29 13.15
N TYR A 214 4.61 0.98 14.10
CA TYR A 214 4.40 1.33 15.50
C TYR A 214 4.24 2.84 15.68
N PHE A 215 5.17 3.64 15.17
CA PHE A 215 5.10 5.11 15.28
C PHE A 215 3.93 5.71 14.50
N GLN A 216 3.52 5.10 13.39
CA GLN A 216 2.33 5.51 12.64
C GLN A 216 1.05 5.31 13.48
N VAL A 217 0.97 4.21 14.25
CA VAL A 217 -0.16 3.97 15.15
C VAL A 217 -0.14 4.94 16.34
N THR A 218 1.04 5.25 16.88
CA THR A 218 1.14 6.25 17.98
C THR A 218 0.74 7.64 17.51
N GLU A 219 1.12 8.03 16.30
CA GLU A 219 0.68 9.29 15.69
C GLU A 219 -0.84 9.34 15.51
N TYR A 220 -1.46 8.23 15.10
CA TYR A 220 -2.93 8.16 15.03
C TYR A 220 -3.59 8.25 16.39
N ALA A 221 -3.00 7.66 17.42
CA ALA A 221 -3.50 7.78 18.78
C ALA A 221 -3.41 9.23 19.28
N GLU A 222 -2.30 9.93 19.03
CA GLU A 222 -2.14 11.36 19.34
C GLU A 222 -3.15 12.21 18.57
N ALA A 223 -3.29 11.99 17.26
CA ALA A 223 -4.24 12.71 16.42
C ALA A 223 -5.68 12.61 16.95
N TYR A 224 -6.13 11.39 17.30
CA TYR A 224 -7.49 11.16 17.80
C TYR A 224 -7.71 11.67 19.22
N ASN A 225 -6.75 11.48 20.13
CA ASN A 225 -6.94 11.74 21.56
C ASN A 225 -6.55 13.15 21.99
N GLU A 226 -5.59 13.77 21.31
CA GLU A 226 -4.98 15.04 21.74
C GLU A 226 -5.26 16.19 20.78
N LEU A 227 -5.38 15.93 19.47
CA LEU A 227 -5.53 16.98 18.45
C LEU A 227 -6.95 17.14 17.92
N GLY A 228 -7.89 16.30 18.36
CA GLY A 228 -9.25 16.24 17.80
C GLY A 228 -9.28 15.93 16.29
N LEU A 229 -8.17 15.42 15.74
CA LEU A 229 -8.02 15.06 14.34
C LEU A 229 -8.50 13.63 14.14
N THR A 230 -9.71 13.49 13.62
CA THR A 230 -10.39 12.21 13.40
C THR A 230 -10.88 12.10 11.96
N LEU A 231 -11.35 10.92 11.56
CA LEU A 231 -12.05 10.73 10.27
C LEU A 231 -13.30 11.61 10.12
N LYS A 232 -13.86 12.13 11.22
CA LYS A 232 -15.02 13.02 11.23
C LYS A 232 -14.64 14.50 11.28
N SER A 233 -13.34 14.82 11.34
CA SER A 233 -12.86 16.18 11.52
C SER A 233 -12.83 16.96 10.19
N GLY A 234 -13.99 16.99 9.52
CA GLY A 234 -14.17 17.59 8.21
C GLY A 234 -13.35 16.95 7.08
N ILE A 235 -13.11 17.74 6.04
CA ILE A 235 -12.35 17.27 4.87
C ILE A 235 -10.85 17.15 5.16
N TYR A 236 -10.31 17.94 6.10
CA TYR A 236 -8.90 17.81 6.50
C TYR A 236 -8.63 16.45 7.14
N GLY A 237 -9.39 16.07 8.17
CA GLY A 237 -9.26 14.77 8.82
C GLY A 237 -9.51 13.59 7.88
N SER A 238 -10.59 13.65 7.07
CA SER A 238 -10.88 12.56 6.13
C SER A 238 -9.81 12.41 5.04
N THR A 239 -9.31 13.50 4.44
CA THR A 239 -8.22 13.39 3.45
C THR A 239 -6.90 12.95 4.07
N PHE A 240 -6.57 13.44 5.27
CA PHE A 240 -5.39 13.02 6.04
C PHE A 240 -5.39 11.49 6.24
N PHE A 241 -6.40 10.94 6.92
CA PHE A 241 -6.44 9.51 7.25
C PHE A 241 -6.65 8.61 6.04
N MET A 242 -7.30 9.08 4.97
CA MET A 242 -7.42 8.27 3.75
C MET A 242 -6.05 8.15 3.05
N LEU A 243 -5.31 9.25 2.91
CA LEU A 243 -3.97 9.25 2.31
C LEU A 243 -2.95 8.47 3.13
N THR A 244 -2.81 8.80 4.42
CA THR A 244 -1.84 8.14 5.31
C THR A 244 -2.28 6.72 5.67
N GLY A 245 -3.59 6.47 5.78
CA GLY A 245 -4.14 5.14 6.12
C GLY A 245 -3.94 4.13 5.02
N PHE A 246 -4.24 4.49 3.76
CA PHE A 246 -3.93 3.60 2.64
C PHE A 246 -2.43 3.36 2.51
N HIS A 247 -1.59 4.37 2.71
CA HIS A 247 -0.14 4.16 2.74
C HIS A 247 0.30 3.22 3.86
N GLY A 248 -0.21 3.39 5.08
CA GLY A 248 0.05 2.48 6.19
C GLY A 248 -0.36 1.03 5.89
N ALA A 249 -1.48 0.83 5.18
CA ALA A 249 -1.87 -0.49 4.69
C ALA A 249 -0.85 -1.07 3.69
N HIS A 250 -0.34 -0.26 2.76
CA HIS A 250 0.70 -0.67 1.81
C HIS A 250 2.03 -0.97 2.50
N VAL A 251 2.45 -0.18 3.48
CA VAL A 251 3.65 -0.48 4.30
C VAL A 251 3.48 -1.79 5.04
N THR A 252 2.28 -2.07 5.57
CA THR A 252 1.98 -3.34 6.25
C THR A 252 2.11 -4.52 5.29
N ILE A 253 1.51 -4.43 4.10
CA ILE A 253 1.60 -5.46 3.05
C ILE A 253 3.06 -5.65 2.61
N GLY A 254 3.79 -4.55 2.35
CA GLY A 254 5.19 -4.58 1.97
C GLY A 254 6.09 -5.22 3.04
N THR A 255 5.83 -4.91 4.32
CA THR A 255 6.58 -5.47 5.46
C THR A 255 6.34 -6.98 5.55
N PHE A 256 5.09 -7.41 5.37
CA PHE A 256 4.74 -8.82 5.32
C PHE A 256 5.41 -9.54 4.13
N MET A 257 5.41 -8.94 2.93
CA MET A 257 6.10 -9.48 1.75
C MET A 257 7.60 -9.66 2.03
N LEU A 258 8.27 -8.64 2.58
CA LEU A 258 9.69 -8.71 2.94
C LEU A 258 9.98 -9.75 4.02
N MET A 259 9.08 -9.91 5.00
CA MET A 259 9.17 -10.95 6.02
C MET A 259 9.09 -12.35 5.40
N VAL A 260 8.21 -12.56 4.41
CA VAL A 260 8.16 -13.81 3.63
C VAL A 260 9.47 -14.02 2.86
N GLN A 261 10.02 -12.98 2.22
CA GLN A 261 11.32 -13.10 1.55
C GLN A 261 12.45 -13.42 2.52
N LEU A 262 12.43 -12.87 3.75
CA LEU A 262 13.39 -13.22 4.79
C LEU A 262 13.29 -14.71 5.15
N GLY A 263 12.08 -15.21 5.36
CA GLY A 263 11.84 -16.64 5.60
C GLY A 263 12.34 -17.53 4.45
N ARG A 264 12.14 -17.12 3.19
CA ARG A 264 12.66 -17.83 2.00
C ARG A 264 14.18 -17.77 1.89
N SER A 265 14.78 -16.64 2.22
CA SER A 265 16.23 -16.45 2.21
C SER A 265 16.92 -17.31 3.27
N LEU A 266 16.34 -17.43 4.46
CA LEU A 266 16.82 -18.33 5.52
C LEU A 266 16.78 -19.81 5.09
N LYS A 267 15.80 -20.19 4.27
CA LYS A 267 15.70 -21.54 3.67
C LYS A 267 16.58 -21.72 2.43
N GLY A 268 17.27 -20.67 1.98
CA GLY A 268 18.18 -20.73 0.84
C GLY A 268 17.50 -20.83 -0.53
N HIS A 269 16.26 -20.34 -0.66
CA HIS A 269 15.47 -20.45 -1.90
C HIS A 269 15.93 -19.53 -3.05
N PHE A 270 16.92 -18.66 -2.83
CA PHE A 270 17.36 -17.65 -3.80
C PHE A 270 18.74 -17.95 -4.36
N THR A 271 18.91 -17.68 -5.66
CA THR A 271 20.20 -17.61 -6.35
C THR A 271 20.35 -16.23 -7.00
N PRO A 272 21.58 -15.78 -7.36
CA PRO A 272 21.77 -14.51 -8.06
C PRO A 272 21.08 -14.42 -9.42
N GLU A 273 20.68 -15.55 -10.00
CA GLU A 273 20.00 -15.64 -11.28
C GLU A 273 18.49 -15.88 -11.13
N ASP A 274 18.05 -16.40 -9.97
CA ASP A 274 16.63 -16.67 -9.69
C ASP A 274 16.22 -16.16 -8.30
N HIS A 275 15.81 -14.90 -8.27
CA HIS A 275 15.37 -14.21 -7.06
C HIS A 275 14.26 -13.18 -7.34
N PHE A 276 13.48 -13.38 -8.40
CA PHE A 276 12.43 -12.45 -8.81
C PHE A 276 11.45 -12.10 -7.68
N GLY A 277 11.07 -13.08 -6.84
CA GLY A 277 10.17 -12.79 -5.71
C GLY A 277 10.76 -11.81 -4.68
N PHE A 278 12.09 -11.82 -4.50
CA PHE A 278 12.79 -10.82 -3.72
C PHE A 278 12.79 -9.47 -4.45
N GLU A 279 13.16 -9.44 -5.74
CA GLU A 279 13.16 -8.19 -6.54
C GLU A 279 11.80 -7.52 -6.58
N ALA A 280 10.73 -8.28 -6.82
CA ALA A 280 9.36 -7.78 -6.81
C ALA A 280 8.98 -7.14 -5.47
N SER A 281 9.34 -7.78 -4.36
CA SER A 281 9.10 -7.22 -3.02
C SER A 281 9.94 -5.97 -2.77
N ALA A 282 11.17 -5.92 -3.30
CA ALA A 282 12.03 -4.75 -3.19
C ALA A 282 11.52 -3.57 -4.03
N TRP A 283 11.07 -3.80 -5.26
CA TRP A 283 10.44 -2.77 -6.09
C TRP A 283 9.18 -2.21 -5.43
N TYR A 284 8.34 -3.08 -4.85
CA TYR A 284 7.18 -2.66 -4.09
C TYR A 284 7.56 -1.80 -2.88
N TRP A 285 8.58 -2.21 -2.11
CA TRP A 285 9.03 -1.45 -0.94
C TRP A 285 9.53 -0.06 -1.30
N HIS A 286 10.35 0.06 -2.35
CA HIS A 286 10.82 1.36 -2.84
C HIS A 286 9.67 2.24 -3.36
N PHE A 287 8.65 1.64 -4.00
CA PHE A 287 7.44 2.36 -4.37
C PHE A 287 6.74 2.95 -3.14
N VAL A 288 6.55 2.15 -2.09
CA VAL A 288 5.90 2.58 -0.85
C VAL A 288 6.68 3.72 -0.16
N ASP A 289 8.01 3.66 -0.20
CA ASP A 289 8.90 4.72 0.30
C ASP A 289 8.73 6.03 -0.49
N VAL A 290 8.69 5.96 -1.82
CA VAL A 290 8.45 7.15 -2.67
C VAL A 290 7.09 7.79 -2.38
N VAL A 291 6.04 6.97 -2.20
CA VAL A 291 4.71 7.49 -1.82
C VAL A 291 4.77 8.19 -0.46
N TRP A 292 5.52 7.65 0.52
CA TRP A 292 5.70 8.31 1.81
C TRP A 292 6.35 9.69 1.68
N VAL A 293 7.40 9.81 0.88
CA VAL A 293 8.06 11.11 0.66
C VAL A 293 7.07 12.13 0.08
N CYS A 294 6.22 11.71 -0.86
CA CYS A 294 5.15 12.56 -1.37
C CYS A 294 4.13 12.92 -0.28
N LEU A 295 3.74 11.98 0.59
CA LEU A 295 2.85 12.26 1.73
C LEU A 295 3.48 13.25 2.71
N PHE A 296 4.74 13.05 3.08
CA PHE A 296 5.48 13.95 3.97
C PHE A 296 5.45 15.39 3.43
N ILE A 297 5.74 15.57 2.14
CA ILE A 297 5.74 16.89 1.51
C ILE A 297 4.32 17.48 1.43
N PHE A 298 3.35 16.76 0.85
CA PHE A 298 2.04 17.32 0.50
C PHE A 298 0.99 17.24 1.60
N VAL A 299 1.19 16.43 2.63
CA VAL A 299 0.21 16.27 3.73
C VAL A 299 0.71 16.96 5.00
N TYR A 300 2.01 16.87 5.30
CA TYR A 300 2.57 17.38 6.56
C TYR A 300 3.27 18.74 6.43
N ILE A 301 3.93 19.03 5.31
CA ILE A 301 4.70 20.28 5.13
C ILE A 301 3.90 21.38 4.43
N VAL A 302 3.26 21.04 3.31
CA VAL A 302 2.45 21.94 2.46
C VAL A 302 0.98 21.64 2.66
#